data_AF-A0A1H0GSF0-F1
#
_entry.id   AF-A0A1H0GSF0-F1
#
_cell.length_a   1.000
_cell.length_b   1.000
_cell.length_c   1.000
_cell.angle_alpha   90.00
_cell.angle_beta   90.00
_cell.angle_gamma   90.00
#
_symmetry.space_group_name_H-M   'P 1'
#
loop_
_entity.id
_entity.type
_entity.pdbx_description
1 polymer ?
#
loop_
_entity_poly.entity_id
_entity_poly.type
_entity_poly.pdbx_seq_one_letter_code
_entity_poly.pdbx_strand_id
1 'polypeptide(L)'
;MLVSELMAARRAVKEAKRAERAGEADAAGALAAARDAVNAAKIALGERGPVWWRDGAPDLNRHLVRTTPYAAWYAALSDEEPESR
;
A
#
# COMPACT_ATOMS: atom_id res chain seq x y z
N MET A 1 -0.67 21.52 -0.64
CA MET A 1 -1.03 20.77 -1.85
C MET A 1 -1.15 19.30 -1.48
N LEU A 2 -2.06 18.53 -2.08
CA LEU A 2 -2.27 17.12 -1.70
C LEU A 2 -1.01 16.24 -1.86
N VAL A 3 -0.15 16.55 -2.83
CA VAL A 3 1.15 15.88 -3.00
C VAL A 3 2.09 16.16 -1.81
N SER A 4 2.12 17.39 -1.28
CA SER A 4 2.96 17.70 -0.12
C SER A 4 2.49 16.96 1.15
N GLU A 5 1.18 16.78 1.30
CA GLU A 5 0.58 15.98 2.38
C GLU A 5 0.94 14.50 2.25
N LEU A 6 0.83 13.93 1.05
CA LEU A 6 1.26 12.55 0.79
C LEU A 6 2.74 12.34 1.14
N MET A 7 3.61 13.27 0.74
CA MET A 7 5.04 13.16 1.04
C MET A 7 5.34 13.34 2.53
N ALA A 8 4.62 14.23 3.23
CA ALA A 8 4.72 14.36 4.68
C ALA A 8 4.29 13.07 5.40
N ALA A 9 3.16 12.49 5.01
CA ALA A 9 2.67 11.24 5.57
C ALA A 9 3.64 10.06 5.31
N ARG A 10 4.23 9.96 4.11
CA ARG A 10 5.26 8.96 3.80
C ARG A 10 6.51 9.11 4.67
N ARG A 11 6.93 10.35 4.96
CA ARG A 11 8.03 10.61 5.90
C ARG A 11 7.65 10.19 7.33
N ALA A 12 6.44 10.49 7.78
CA ALA A 12 5.96 10.06 9.10
C ALA A 12 5.97 8.53 9.25
N VAL A 13 5.62 7.77 8.20
CA VAL A 13 5.74 6.30 8.20
C VAL A 13 7.19 5.85 8.39
N LYS A 14 8.15 6.52 7.75
CA LYS A 14 9.57 6.21 7.89
C LYS A 14 10.05 6.43 9.33
N GLU A 15 9.68 7.55 9.94
CA GLU A 15 10.05 7.86 11.32
C GLU A 15 9.37 6.91 12.31
N ALA A 16 8.07 6.63 12.15
CA ALA A 16 7.36 5.67 13.00
C ALA A 16 7.97 4.26 12.93
N LYS A 17 8.39 3.81 11.73
CA LYS A 17 9.13 2.55 11.57
C LYS A 17 10.51 2.58 12.24
N ARG A 18 11.14 3.74 12.37
CA ARG A 18 12.42 3.89 13.07
C ARG A 18 12.20 3.80 14.58
N ALA A 19 11.20 4.50 15.10
CA ALA A 19 10.77 4.43 16.49
C ALA A 19 10.36 3.01 16.91
N GLU A 20 9.64 2.30 16.04
CA GLU A 20 9.21 0.92 16.26
C GLU A 20 10.42 -0.01 16.41
N ARG A 21 11.42 0.12 15.53
CA ARG A 21 12.68 -0.63 15.63
C ARG A 21 13.52 -0.26 16.85
N ALA A 22 13.35 0.96 17.38
CA ALA A 22 14.01 1.41 18.60
C ALA A 22 13.28 0.99 19.88
N GLY A 23 12.08 0.39 19.78
CA GLY A 23 11.29 -0.05 20.93
C GLY A 23 10.56 1.07 21.67
N GLU A 24 10.29 2.20 21.01
CA GLU A 24 9.54 3.31 21.60
C GLU A 24 8.06 2.91 21.85
N ALA A 25 7.54 3.22 23.04
CA ALA A 25 6.24 2.74 23.51
C ALA A 25 5.05 3.13 22.59
N ASP A 26 5.11 4.30 21.94
CA ASP A 26 4.03 4.83 21.11
C ASP A 26 4.24 4.61 19.60
N ALA A 27 5.31 3.90 19.21
CA ALA A 27 5.67 3.77 17.80
C ALA A 27 4.60 3.07 16.96
N ALA A 28 3.90 2.09 17.54
CA ALA A 28 2.81 1.38 16.87
C ALA A 28 1.63 2.32 16.55
N GLY A 29 1.25 3.18 17.50
CA GLY A 29 0.21 4.18 17.31
C GLY A 29 0.61 5.23 16.26
N ALA A 30 1.85 5.71 16.33
CA ALA A 30 2.40 6.63 15.34
C ALA A 30 2.43 6.02 13.93
N LEU A 31 2.75 4.72 13.81
CA LEU A 31 2.77 4.01 12.54
C LEU A 31 1.37 3.84 11.94
N ALA A 32 0.37 3.53 12.77
CA ALA A 32 -1.02 3.45 12.35
C ALA A 32 -1.51 4.82 11.84
N ALA A 33 -1.33 5.88 12.63
CA ALA A 33 -1.73 7.24 12.25
C ALA A 33 -1.06 7.71 10.96
N ALA A 34 0.23 7.42 10.77
CA ALA A 34 0.95 7.77 9.55
C ALA A 34 0.43 7.00 8.32
N ARG A 35 0.07 5.73 8.48
CA ARG A 35 -0.53 4.92 7.39
C ARG A 35 -1.93 5.43 7.02
N ASP A 36 -2.72 5.86 8.00
CA ASP A 36 -4.03 6.45 7.76
C ASP A 36 -3.92 7.79 7.04
N ALA A 37 -2.96 8.63 7.41
CA ALA A 37 -2.68 9.88 6.70
C ALA A 37 -2.27 9.64 5.24
N VAL A 38 -1.45 8.60 4.97
CA VAL A 38 -1.15 8.19 3.58
C VAL A 38 -2.42 7.77 2.85
N ASN A 39 -3.30 7.00 3.49
CA ASN A 39 -4.54 6.57 2.87
C ASN A 39 -5.45 7.75 2.50
N ALA A 40 -5.63 8.69 3.44
CA ALA A 40 -6.43 9.90 3.22
C ALA A 40 -5.88 10.75 2.06
N ALA A 41 -4.56 10.99 2.03
CA ALA A 41 -3.93 11.75 0.95
C ALA A 41 -4.09 11.07 -0.42
N LYS A 42 -3.97 9.74 -0.48
CA LYS A 42 -4.17 8.98 -1.72
C LYS A 42 -5.61 9.01 -2.22
N ILE A 43 -6.58 8.97 -1.30
CA ILE A 43 -8.00 9.12 -1.66
C ILE A 43 -8.25 10.52 -2.22
N ALA A 44 -7.75 11.56 -1.55
CA ALA A 44 -7.90 12.95 -2.00
C ALA A 44 -7.24 13.20 -3.37
N LEU A 45 -6.12 12.52 -3.67
CA LEU A 45 -5.45 12.58 -4.97
C LEU A 45 -6.15 11.79 -6.08
N GLY A 46 -7.15 10.95 -5.75
CA GLY A 46 -7.76 10.03 -6.71
C GLY A 46 -6.91 8.80 -7.05
N GLU A 47 -5.79 8.58 -6.35
CA GLU A 47 -5.01 7.33 -6.47
C GLU A 47 -5.75 6.12 -5.87
N ARG A 48 -6.69 6.38 -4.97
CA ARG A 48 -7.56 5.39 -4.34
C ARG A 48 -8.98 5.92 -4.32
N GLY A 49 -9.96 5.03 -4.46
CA GLY A 49 -11.37 5.40 -4.53
C GLY A 49 -12.13 4.42 -5.40
N PRO A 50 -13.40 4.70 -5.71
CA PRO A 50 -14.20 3.89 -6.60
C PRO A 50 -13.45 3.63 -7.91
N VAL A 51 -13.52 2.39 -8.36
CA VAL A 51 -12.94 1.97 -9.62
C VAL A 51 -13.60 2.70 -10.79
N TRP A 52 -12.82 2.97 -11.84
CA TRP A 52 -13.31 3.69 -13.02
C TRP A 52 -14.10 2.80 -14.00
N TRP A 53 -13.97 1.47 -13.87
CA TRP A 53 -14.69 0.49 -14.69
C TRP A 53 -16.10 0.21 -14.14
N ARG A 54 -16.97 -0.30 -15.02
CA ARG A 54 -18.40 -0.55 -14.75
C ARG A 54 -18.85 -1.97 -15.05
N ASP A 55 -17.93 -2.86 -15.40
CA ASP A 55 -18.20 -4.25 -15.78
C ASP A 55 -18.48 -5.18 -14.59
N GLY A 56 -18.46 -4.65 -13.36
CA GLY A 56 -18.68 -5.41 -12.13
C GLY A 56 -17.45 -6.17 -11.63
N ALA A 57 -16.28 -6.01 -12.26
CA ALA A 57 -15.06 -6.59 -11.74
C ALA A 57 -14.73 -6.03 -10.33
N PRO A 58 -14.28 -6.88 -9.39
CA PRO A 58 -13.99 -6.46 -8.03
C PRO A 58 -12.76 -5.53 -7.96
N ASP A 59 -12.77 -4.58 -7.02
CA ASP A 59 -11.55 -3.85 -6.65
C ASP A 59 -10.63 -4.78 -5.85
N LEU A 60 -9.49 -5.13 -6.43
CA LEU A 60 -8.48 -6.00 -5.79
C LEU A 60 -7.34 -5.18 -5.15
N ASN A 61 -7.47 -3.86 -5.03
CA ASN A 61 -6.49 -3.00 -4.38
C ASN A 61 -6.29 -3.41 -2.91
N ARG A 62 -5.03 -3.51 -2.47
CA ARG A 62 -4.62 -3.99 -1.13
C ARG A 62 -4.98 -5.45 -0.82
N HIS A 63 -5.38 -6.24 -1.82
CA HIS A 63 -5.45 -7.70 -1.70
C HIS A 63 -4.11 -8.33 -2.11
N LEU A 64 -3.72 -9.39 -1.40
CA LEU A 64 -2.54 -10.17 -1.76
C LEU A 64 -2.88 -11.05 -2.97
N VAL A 65 -2.01 -11.12 -3.98
CA VAL A 65 -2.30 -11.84 -5.24
C VAL A 65 -2.81 -13.28 -5.03
N ARG A 66 -2.27 -14.01 -4.05
CA ARG A 66 -2.70 -15.38 -3.69
C ARG A 66 -4.15 -15.50 -3.23
N THR A 67 -4.77 -14.39 -2.81
CA THR A 67 -6.18 -14.32 -2.38
C THR A 67 -7.06 -13.67 -3.44
N THR A 68 -6.59 -13.57 -4.69
CA THR A 68 -7.33 -12.99 -5.82
C THR A 68 -7.53 -14.03 -6.92
N PRO A 69 -8.43 -13.78 -7.90
CA PRO A 69 -8.57 -14.64 -9.08
C PRO A 69 -7.27 -14.82 -9.89
N TYR A 70 -6.29 -13.93 -9.72
CA TYR A 70 -4.98 -14.02 -10.37
C TYR A 70 -3.99 -14.99 -9.70
N ALA A 71 -4.39 -15.67 -8.62
CA ALA A 71 -3.51 -16.54 -7.85
C ALA A 71 -2.85 -17.64 -8.70
N ALA A 72 -3.64 -18.35 -9.53
CA ALA A 72 -3.15 -19.45 -10.35
C ALA A 72 -2.18 -18.97 -11.44
N TRP A 73 -2.51 -17.86 -12.10
CA TRP A 73 -1.63 -17.23 -13.08
C TRP A 73 -0.31 -16.76 -12.45
N TYR A 74 -0.37 -16.09 -11.30
CA TYR A 74 0.82 -15.61 -10.61
C TYR A 74 1.74 -16.75 -10.15
N ALA A 75 1.16 -17.86 -9.69
CA ALA A 75 1.94 -19.05 -9.29
C ALA A 75 2.67 -19.70 -10.48
N ALA A 76 2.12 -19.62 -11.69
CA ALA A 76 2.76 -20.15 -12.89
C ALA A 76 3.96 -19.29 -13.34
N LEU A 77 4.02 -18.00 -12.98
CA LEU A 77 5.15 -17.13 -13.33
C LEU A 77 6.44 -17.47 -12.56
N SER A 78 6.34 -18.10 -11.39
CA SER A 78 7.51 -18.55 -10.62
C SER A 78 8.24 -19.75 -11.27
N ASP A 79 7.61 -20.41 -12.25
CA ASP A 79 8.22 -21.52 -13.00
C ASP A 79 9.00 -21.04 -14.24
N GLU A 80 8.90 -19.76 -14.60
CA GLU A 80 9.58 -19.12 -15.74
C GLU A 80 10.40 -17.89 -15.31
N GLU A 81 11.43 -18.05 -14.46
CA GLU A 81 12.48 -17.02 -14.32
C GLU A 81 13.46 -17.13 -15.51
N PRO A 82 13.43 -16.24 -16.52
CA PRO A 82 14.59 -16.04 -17.37
C PRO A 82 15.69 -15.34 -16.56
N GLU A 83 16.89 -15.91 -16.67
CA GLU A 83 18.18 -15.48 -16.11
C GLU A 83 18.32 -13.96 -15.96
N SER A 84 18.64 -13.52 -14.75
CA SER A 84 18.87 -12.11 -14.43
C SER A 84 20.05 -11.56 -15.24
N ARG A 85 19.85 -10.40 -15.87
CA ARG A 85 20.91 -9.60 -16.50
C ARG A 85 21.19 -8.36 -15.69
#